data_AF-A0A2E1NA64-F1
#
_entry.id   AF-A0A2E1NA64-F1
#
_cell.length_a   1.000
_cell.length_b   1.000
_cell.length_c   1.000
_cell.angle_alpha   90.00
_cell.angle_beta   90.00
_cell.angle_gamma   90.00
#
_symmetry.space_group_name_H-M   'P 1'
#
loop_
_entity.id
_entity.type
_entity.pdbx_description
1 polymer ?
#
loop_
_entity_poly.entity_id
_entity_poly.type
_entity_poly.pdbx_seq_one_letter_code
_entity_poly.pdbx_strand_id
1 'polypeptide(L)'
;MIRTIAIRGAAVAALASAPAVLAGDPPPQYAASCGACHAVGVAGAPATGNAEAWAPRMEKGMEALVASVRNGLNAMPPGGLCNSCSDEDYAALITYMSTAQ
;
A
#
# COMPACT_ATOMS: atom_id res chain seq x y z
N MET A 1 -24.84 -25.13 -57.26
CA MET A 1 -23.90 -25.80 -56.35
C MET A 1 -22.87 -24.76 -55.90
N ILE A 2 -22.69 -24.59 -54.58
CA ILE A 2 -21.44 -24.15 -53.90
C ILE A 2 -20.98 -22.69 -54.14
N ARG A 3 -20.63 -21.84 -53.17
CA ARG A 3 -20.69 -21.78 -51.70
C ARG A 3 -20.37 -20.32 -51.34
N THR A 4 -21.19 -19.68 -50.52
CA THR A 4 -20.90 -18.38 -49.89
C THR A 4 -19.69 -18.52 -48.96
N ILE A 5 -18.61 -17.77 -49.20
CA ILE A 5 -17.47 -17.69 -48.26
C ILE A 5 -17.76 -16.55 -47.30
N ALA A 6 -18.15 -16.90 -46.07
CA ALA A 6 -18.22 -15.96 -44.96
C ALA A 6 -16.80 -15.79 -44.37
N ILE A 7 -16.21 -14.62 -44.57
CA ILE A 7 -14.96 -14.23 -43.91
C ILE A 7 -15.30 -13.93 -42.45
N ARG A 8 -14.90 -14.83 -41.55
CA ARG A 8 -14.98 -14.61 -40.10
C ARG A 8 -13.90 -13.60 -39.69
N GLY A 9 -14.33 -12.42 -39.25
CA GLY A 9 -13.45 -11.44 -38.61
C GLY A 9 -12.82 -12.03 -37.35
N ALA A 10 -11.50 -11.96 -37.25
CA ALA A 10 -10.77 -12.32 -36.05
C ALA A 10 -10.90 -11.16 -35.04
N ALA A 11 -11.55 -11.41 -33.91
CA ALA A 11 -11.55 -10.49 -32.77
C ALA A 11 -10.16 -10.53 -32.12
N VAL A 12 -9.41 -9.43 -32.22
CA VAL A 12 -8.17 -9.23 -31.49
C VAL A 12 -8.55 -8.77 -30.08
N ALA A 13 -8.42 -9.67 -29.10
CA ALA A 13 -8.56 -9.31 -27.70
C ALA A 13 -7.39 -8.39 -27.31
N ALA A 14 -7.69 -7.12 -27.05
CA ALA A 14 -6.73 -6.18 -26.49
C ALA A 14 -6.43 -6.60 -25.05
N LEU A 15 -5.22 -7.10 -24.80
CA LEU A 15 -4.69 -7.19 -23.44
C LEU A 15 -4.48 -5.76 -22.94
N ALA A 16 -5.36 -5.31 -22.05
CA ALA A 16 -5.12 -4.14 -21.23
C ALA A 16 -4.00 -4.49 -20.24
N SER A 17 -2.77 -4.11 -20.57
CA SER A 17 -1.67 -4.09 -19.61
C SER A 17 -1.97 -2.99 -18.59
N ALA A 18 -2.48 -3.37 -17.42
CA ALA A 18 -2.44 -2.47 -16.28
C ALA A 18 -0.97 -2.14 -15.98
N PRO A 19 -0.62 -0.89 -15.61
CA PRO A 19 0.73 -0.60 -15.19
C PRO A 19 1.00 -1.45 -13.95
N ALA A 20 1.94 -2.39 -14.06
CA ALA A 20 2.60 -2.92 -12.89
C ALA A 20 3.29 -1.71 -12.27
N VAL A 21 2.78 -1.25 -11.12
CA VAL A 21 3.51 -0.32 -10.27
C VAL A 21 4.77 -1.10 -9.90
N LEU A 22 5.88 -0.81 -10.56
CA LEU A 22 7.16 -1.40 -10.18
C LEU A 22 7.36 -1.01 -8.72
N ALA A 23 7.58 -2.01 -7.87
CA ALA A 23 8.00 -1.81 -6.49
C ALA A 23 9.23 -0.90 -6.51
N GLY A 24 9.01 0.40 -6.32
CA GLY A 24 10.06 1.37 -6.16
C GLY A 24 10.76 1.14 -4.83
N ASP A 25 11.96 1.69 -4.68
CA ASP A 25 12.63 1.69 -3.39
C ASP A 25 11.70 2.28 -2.31
N PRO A 26 11.68 1.70 -1.09
CA PRO A 26 10.88 2.23 -0.01
C PRO A 26 11.23 3.70 0.26
N PRO A 27 10.27 4.53 0.69
CA PRO A 27 10.55 5.86 1.20
C PRO A 27 11.68 5.81 2.24
N PRO A 28 12.67 6.72 2.21
CA PRO A 28 13.80 6.68 3.14
C PRO A 28 13.35 6.66 4.60
N GLN A 29 12.31 7.42 4.93
CA GLN A 29 11.72 7.47 6.27
C GLN A 29 11.11 6.10 6.64
N TYR A 30 10.45 5.41 5.72
CA TYR A 30 9.94 4.05 5.97
C TYR A 30 11.09 3.11 6.30
N ALA A 31 12.13 3.08 5.47
CA ALA A 31 13.27 2.19 5.67
C ALA A 31 14.01 2.48 6.99
N ALA A 32 14.12 3.75 7.39
CA ALA A 32 14.80 4.16 8.62
C ALA A 32 13.96 3.99 9.90
N SER A 33 12.63 3.83 9.79
CA SER A 33 11.73 3.84 10.94
C SER A 33 10.64 2.77 10.86
N CYS A 34 9.55 3.03 10.13
CA CYS A 34 8.34 2.20 10.10
C CYS A 34 8.62 0.75 9.68
N GLY A 35 9.51 0.57 8.69
CA GLY A 35 9.84 -0.72 8.09
C GLY A 35 10.41 -1.73 9.09
N ALA A 36 11.05 -1.27 10.17
CA ALA A 36 11.61 -2.15 11.21
C ALA A 36 10.54 -3.07 11.82
N CYS A 37 9.29 -2.62 11.87
CA CYS A 37 8.17 -3.43 12.37
C CYS A 37 7.17 -3.79 11.26
N HIS A 38 6.90 -2.85 10.36
CA HIS A 38 5.83 -3.00 9.37
C HIS A 38 6.24 -3.78 8.13
N ALA A 39 7.53 -4.02 7.85
CA ALA A 39 7.91 -4.80 6.67
C ALA A 39 7.34 -6.23 6.69
N VAL A 40 7.31 -6.86 7.87
CA VAL A 40 6.85 -8.25 8.04
C VAL A 40 5.85 -8.45 9.19
N GLY A 41 5.40 -7.35 9.81
CA GLY A 41 4.38 -7.39 10.88
C GLY A 41 4.91 -7.83 12.25
N VAL A 42 6.10 -7.35 12.62
CA VAL A 42 6.72 -7.62 13.94
C VAL A 42 5.79 -7.16 15.06
N ALA A 43 5.69 -7.96 16.12
CA ALA A 43 4.86 -7.66 17.30
C ALA A 43 3.37 -7.36 16.98
N GLY A 44 2.85 -7.91 15.88
CA GLY A 44 1.46 -7.68 15.47
C GLY A 44 1.22 -6.36 14.72
N ALA A 45 2.29 -5.68 14.28
CA ALA A 45 2.18 -4.54 13.37
C ALA A 45 1.47 -4.97 12.06
N PRO A 46 0.60 -4.14 11.47
CA PRO A 46 0.05 -4.42 10.16
C PRO A 46 1.18 -4.41 9.11
N ALA A 47 1.39 -5.55 8.47
CA ALA A 47 2.44 -5.69 7.45
C ALA A 47 2.15 -4.79 6.24
N THR A 48 3.18 -4.15 5.70
CA THR A 48 3.12 -3.36 4.47
C THR A 48 2.57 -4.19 3.32
N GLY A 49 1.62 -3.65 2.56
CA GLY A 49 0.96 -4.36 1.46
C GLY A 49 -0.10 -5.36 1.86
N ASN A 50 -0.28 -5.65 3.16
CA ASN A 50 -1.37 -6.52 3.60
C ASN A 50 -2.70 -5.76 3.61
N ALA A 51 -3.40 -5.77 2.47
CA ALA A 51 -4.67 -5.07 2.28
C ALA A 51 -5.73 -5.47 3.32
N GLU A 52 -5.80 -6.75 3.71
CA GLU A 52 -6.77 -7.21 4.71
C GLU A 52 -6.50 -6.64 6.10
N ALA A 53 -5.23 -6.53 6.48
CA ALA A 53 -4.84 -5.88 7.73
C ALA A 53 -5.11 -4.36 7.67
N TRP A 54 -4.86 -3.71 6.55
CA TRP A 54 -4.99 -2.26 6.43
C TRP A 54 -6.43 -1.77 6.22
N ALA A 55 -7.31 -2.53 5.57
CA ALA A 55 -8.70 -2.13 5.30
C ALA A 55 -9.45 -1.58 6.53
N PRO A 56 -9.61 -2.31 7.65
CA PRO A 56 -10.32 -1.81 8.83
C PRO A 56 -9.60 -0.67 9.56
N ARG A 57 -8.31 -0.43 9.25
CA ARG A 57 -7.55 0.70 9.78
C ARG A 57 -7.83 1.94 8.94
N MET A 58 -7.83 1.81 7.62
CA MET A 58 -8.13 2.91 6.68
C MET A 58 -9.56 3.44 6.85
N GLU A 59 -10.51 2.59 7.24
CA GLU A 59 -11.88 2.99 7.59
C GLU A 59 -11.97 4.01 8.76
N LYS A 60 -10.95 4.08 9.62
CA LYS A 60 -10.89 5.07 10.71
C LYS A 60 -10.60 6.49 10.23
N GLY A 61 -10.14 6.64 8.99
CA GLY A 61 -9.70 7.91 8.42
C GLY A 61 -8.25 8.26 8.77
N MET A 62 -7.63 9.04 7.87
CA MET A 62 -6.20 9.34 7.94
C MET A 62 -5.81 10.13 9.20
N GLU A 63 -6.62 11.09 9.63
CA GLU A 63 -6.35 11.91 10.82
C GLU A 63 -6.21 11.05 12.09
N ALA A 64 -7.10 10.08 12.29
CA ALA A 64 -7.05 9.16 13.42
C ALA A 64 -5.82 8.23 13.38
N LEU A 65 -5.40 7.82 12.18
CA LEU A 65 -4.21 6.99 11.99
C LEU A 65 -2.94 7.79 12.29
N VAL A 66 -2.83 9.01 11.78
CA VAL A 66 -1.71 9.92 12.08
C VAL A 66 -1.63 10.22 13.57
N ALA A 67 -2.77 10.48 14.23
CA ALA A 67 -2.81 10.66 15.68
C ALA A 67 -2.32 9.42 16.45
N SER A 68 -2.66 8.22 15.97
CA SER A 68 -2.17 6.95 16.55
C SER A 68 -0.65 6.81 16.39
N VAL A 69 -0.09 7.23 15.24
CA VAL A 69 1.37 7.23 15.03
C VAL A 69 2.04 8.21 15.99
N ARG A 70 1.55 9.45 16.08
CA ARG A 70 2.13 10.45 16.99
C ARG A 70 2.14 10.02 18.45
N ASN A 71 1.00 9.50 18.92
CA ASN A 71 0.83 9.15 20.32
C ASN A 71 1.42 7.78 20.66
N GLY A 72 1.71 6.96 19.65
CA GLY A 72 2.01 5.54 19.81
C GLY A 72 0.74 4.73 20.06
N LEU A 73 0.80 3.43 19.77
CA LEU A 73 -0.31 2.51 19.98
C LEU A 73 0.21 1.09 20.18
N ASN A 74 -0.18 0.45 21.28
CA ASN A 74 0.30 -0.88 21.65
C ASN A 74 1.84 -0.93 21.68
N ALA A 75 2.45 -1.81 20.89
CA ALA A 75 3.90 -1.93 20.77
C ALA A 75 4.55 -0.85 19.87
N MET A 76 3.75 -0.04 19.15
CA MET A 76 4.28 1.03 18.31
C MET A 76 4.63 2.25 19.18
N PRO A 77 5.91 2.68 19.21
CA PRO A 77 6.33 3.83 20.01
C PRO A 77 5.74 5.14 19.45
N PRO A 78 5.61 6.19 20.28
CA PRO A 78 5.24 7.54 19.82
C PRO A 78 6.13 7.99 18.67
N GLY A 79 5.50 8.50 17.60
CA GLY A 79 6.15 8.93 16.36
C GLY A 79 6.62 7.80 15.44
N GLY A 80 6.39 6.52 15.77
CA GLY A 80 6.78 5.40 14.91
C GLY A 80 8.28 5.36 14.59
N LEU A 81 9.12 5.86 15.52
CA LEU A 81 10.57 6.08 15.36
C LEU A 81 10.98 7.13 14.32
N CYS A 82 10.03 7.85 13.72
CA CYS A 82 10.34 8.98 12.84
C CYS A 82 10.22 10.31 13.58
N ASN A 83 11.27 10.68 14.32
CA ASN A 83 11.27 11.90 15.15
C ASN A 83 11.19 13.22 14.35
N SER A 84 11.44 13.17 13.03
CA SER A 84 11.41 14.34 12.15
C SER A 84 10.19 14.39 11.23
N CYS A 85 9.28 13.40 11.28
CA CYS A 85 8.14 13.33 10.37
C CYS A 85 7.07 14.37 10.74
N SER A 86 6.57 15.07 9.72
CA SER A 86 5.34 15.88 9.81
C SER A 86 4.08 14.99 9.75
N ASP A 87 2.90 15.59 9.91
CA ASP A 87 1.63 14.87 9.72
C ASP A 87 1.47 14.37 8.28
N GLU A 88 1.92 15.17 7.32
CA GLU A 88 1.93 14.83 5.90
C GLU A 88 2.88 13.66 5.62
N ASP A 89 4.07 13.63 6.24
CA ASP A 89 4.99 12.51 6.13
C ASP A 89 4.36 11.23 6.68
N TYR A 90 3.70 11.30 7.85
CA TYR A 90 3.00 10.14 8.41
C TYR A 90 1.87 9.66 7.50
N ALA A 91 1.07 10.56 6.95
CA ALA A 91 -0.01 10.21 6.03
C ALA A 91 0.52 9.53 4.77
N ALA A 92 1.64 10.01 4.22
CA ALA A 92 2.31 9.40 3.07
C ALA A 92 2.84 8.00 3.41
N LEU A 93 3.45 7.82 4.59
CA LEU A 93 3.95 6.53 5.06
C LEU A 93 2.81 5.53 5.32
N ILE A 94 1.70 5.97 5.92
CA ILE A 94 0.50 5.15 6.11
C ILE A 94 -0.05 4.72 4.74
N THR A 95 -0.11 5.63 3.78
CA THR A 95 -0.54 5.33 2.41
C THR A 95 0.37 4.27 1.80
N TYR A 96 1.69 4.49 1.81
CA TYR A 96 2.68 3.52 1.31
C TYR A 96 2.53 2.14 1.96
N MET A 97 2.31 2.07 3.28
CA MET A 97 2.16 0.79 3.96
C MET A 97 0.85 0.08 3.65
N SER A 98 -0.23 0.83 3.36
CA SER A 98 -1.55 0.28 3.09
C SER A 98 -1.79 -0.11 1.63
N THR A 99 -0.94 0.33 0.70
CA THR A 99 -0.99 -0.06 -0.71
C THR A 99 -0.26 -1.37 -0.96
N ALA A 100 -0.73 -2.15 -1.94
CA ALA A 100 0.00 -3.31 -2.42
C ALA A 100 1.33 -2.87 -3.04
N GLN A 101 2.41 -3.56 -2.68
CA GLN A 101 3.78 -3.29 -3.12
C GLN A 101 4.25 -4.29 -4.16
#